data_AF-A0A3M1Q759-F1
#
_entry.id   AF-A0A3M1Q759-F1
#
_cell.length_a   1.000
_cell.length_b   1.000
_cell.length_c   1.000
_cell.angle_alpha   90.00
_cell.angle_beta   90.00
_cell.angle_gamma   90.00
#
_symmetry.space_group_name_H-M   'P 1'
#
loop_
_entity.id
_entity.type
_entity.pdbx_description
1 polymer ?
#
loop_
_entity_poly.entity_id
_entity_poly.type
_entity_poly.pdbx_seq_one_letter_code
_entity_poly.pdbx_strand_id
1 'polypeptide(L)' 'QYHDDHTHLLIADEISPDTCRLWDMRTSERLDKDRFRRDLGNVIEAYQEVARRLGVLPSADVREIGSLGERS' A
#
# COMPACT_ATOMS: atom_id res chain seq x y z
N GLN A 1 -39.54 3.13 -23.84
CA GLN A 1 -38.75 3.09 -22.60
C GLN A 1 -37.47 2.37 -22.94
N TYR A 2 -36.33 3.06 -22.97
CA TYR A 2 -35.03 2.42 -23.17
C TYR A 2 -34.59 1.87 -21.81
N HIS A 3 -34.41 0.55 -21.73
CA HIS A 3 -33.86 -0.09 -20.54
C HIS A 3 -32.41 0.35 -20.40
N ASP A 4 -32.08 0.88 -19.24
CA ASP A 4 -30.71 1.19 -18.88
C ASP A 4 -29.99 -0.11 -18.52
N ASP A 5 -29.69 -0.94 -19.53
CA ASP A 5 -28.93 -2.19 -19.39
C ASP A 5 -27.43 -1.88 -19.24
N HIS A 6 -27.10 -1.03 -18.28
CA HIS A 6 -25.71 -0.73 -17.96
C HIS A 6 -25.10 -1.88 -17.14
N THR A 7 -24.25 -2.66 -17.79
CA THR A 7 -23.39 -3.61 -17.08
C THR A 7 -22.39 -2.85 -16.23
N HIS A 8 -22.49 -2.99 -14.91
CA HIS A 8 -21.57 -2.37 -13.98
C HIS A 8 -20.29 -3.21 -13.85
N LEU A 9 -19.17 -2.65 -14.28
CA LEU A 9 -17.85 -3.20 -14.01
C LEU A 9 -17.42 -2.84 -12.58
N LEU A 10 -17.21 -3.87 -11.78
CA LEU A 10 -16.71 -3.77 -10.41
C LEU A 10 -15.24 -4.20 -10.37
N ILE A 11 -14.40 -3.43 -9.69
CA ILE A 11 -13.02 -3.81 -9.39
C ILE A 11 -13.03 -4.69 -8.14
N ALA A 12 -12.37 -5.85 -8.25
CA ALA A 12 -12.18 -6.79 -7.16
C ALA A 12 -10.67 -6.96 -6.86
N ASP A 13 -10.35 -7.93 -6.01
CA ASP A 13 -8.98 -8.22 -5.53
C ASP A 13 -8.42 -7.09 -4.66
N GLU A 14 -7.09 -6.98 -4.56
CA GLU A 14 -6.41 -6.01 -3.72
C GLU A 14 -5.70 -4.89 -4.49
N ILE A 15 -5.74 -3.69 -3.90
CA ILE A 15 -4.91 -2.56 -4.30
C ILE A 15 -3.91 -2.33 -3.16
N SER A 16 -2.69 -2.85 -3.34
CA SER A 16 -1.64 -2.83 -2.33
C SER A 16 -0.27 -2.57 -2.98
N PRO A 17 0.80 -2.24 -2.22
CA PRO A 17 2.15 -2.14 -2.76
C PRO A 17 2.72 -3.47 -3.28
N ASP A 18 2.00 -4.59 -3.09
CA ASP A 18 2.32 -5.89 -3.70
C ASP A 18 1.86 -5.96 -5.17
N THR A 19 0.67 -5.42 -5.45
CA THR A 19 0.04 -5.42 -6.78
C THR A 19 0.34 -4.17 -7.60
N CYS A 20 0.80 -3.09 -6.95
CA CYS A 20 1.11 -1.80 -7.58
C CYS A 20 2.61 -1.49 -7.53
N ARG A 21 3.13 -0.86 -8.59
CA ARG A 21 4.49 -0.29 -8.62
C ARG A 21 4.41 1.19 -8.25
N LEU A 22 4.95 1.56 -7.10
CA LEU A 22 4.80 2.88 -6.48
C LEU A 22 6.18 3.52 -6.32
N TRP A 23 6.45 4.58 -7.08
CA TRP A 23 7.72 5.30 -7.02
C TRP A 23 7.49 6.70 -6.46
N ASP A 24 8.36 7.11 -5.55
CA ASP A 24 8.39 8.48 -5.07
C ASP A 24 8.74 9.42 -6.23
N MET A 25 7.89 10.41 -6.50
CA MET A 25 8.09 11.32 -7.64
C MET A 25 9.32 12.23 -7.50
N ARG A 26 9.77 12.50 -6.26
CA ARG A 26 10.89 13.39 -5.99
C ARG A 26 12.21 12.64 -5.96
N THR A 27 12.24 11.44 -5.39
CA THR A 27 13.47 10.66 -5.18
C THR A 27 13.63 9.49 -6.16
N SER A 28 12.58 9.15 -6.92
CA SER A 28 12.49 7.90 -7.71
C SER A 28 12.70 6.63 -6.88
N GLU A 29 12.51 6.73 -5.56
CA GLU A 29 12.61 5.60 -4.64
C GLU A 29 11.42 4.65 -4.82
N ARG A 30 11.70 3.35 -4.84
CA ARG A 30 10.66 2.32 -4.90
C ARG A 30 10.01 2.17 -3.53
N LEU A 31 8.69 2.26 -3.46
CA LEU A 31 7.89 2.08 -2.24
C LEU A 31 7.00 0.82 -2.30
N ASP A 32 7.32 -0.08 -3.23
CA ASP A 32 6.56 -1.30 -3.52
C ASP A 32 7.39 -2.58 -3.27
N LYS A 33 6.79 -3.74 -3.52
CA LYS A 33 7.41 -5.06 -3.32
C LYS A 33 8.74 -5.27 -4.05
N ASP A 34 9.09 -4.46 -5.06
CA ASP A 34 10.42 -4.53 -5.65
C ASP A 34 11.54 -4.27 -4.65
N ARG A 35 11.26 -3.59 -3.53
CA ARG A 35 12.26 -3.43 -2.46
C ARG A 35 12.70 -4.78 -1.89
N PHE A 36 11.78 -5.73 -1.75
CA PHE A 36 12.10 -7.10 -1.36
C PHE A 36 12.78 -7.85 -2.52
N ARG A 37 12.24 -7.75 -3.74
CA ARG A 37 12.79 -8.49 -4.91
C ARG A 37 14.22 -8.10 -5.28
N ARG A 38 14.65 -6.90 -4.92
CA ARG A 38 15.96 -6.32 -5.26
C ARG A 38 16.85 -6.12 -4.03
N ASP A 39 16.49 -6.70 -2.88
CA ASP A 39 17.22 -6.59 -1.61
C ASP A 39 17.55 -5.13 -1.21
N LEU A 40 16.63 -4.20 -1.47
CA LEU A 40 16.80 -2.77 -1.15
C LEU A 40 16.51 -2.43 0.32
N GLY A 41 16.08 -3.42 1.12
CA GLY A 41 15.70 -3.24 2.52
C GLY A 41 14.49 -2.32 2.72
N ASN A 42 14.18 -2.04 3.99
CA ASN A 42 13.14 -1.10 4.43
C ASN A 42 11.76 -1.30 3.78
N VAL A 43 11.33 -2.56 3.64
CA VAL A 43 10.07 -2.90 2.98
C VAL A 43 8.88 -2.44 3.83
N ILE A 44 8.94 -2.64 5.15
CA ILE A 44 7.86 -2.29 6.08
C ILE A 44 7.68 -0.77 6.12
N GLU A 45 8.79 -0.03 6.22
CA GLU A 45 8.81 1.43 6.26
C GLU A 45 8.26 2.03 4.96
N ALA A 46 8.59 1.42 3.81
CA ALA A 46 8.02 1.84 2.52
C ALA A 46 6.50 1.67 2.48
N TYR A 47 5.97 0.57 3.02
CA TYR A 47 4.53 0.30 3.05
C TYR A 47 3.82 1.24 4.03
N GLN A 48 4.44 1.52 5.18
CA GLN A 48 3.96 2.53 6.13
C GLN A 48 3.92 3.92 5.49
N GLU A 49 4.94 4.29 4.71
CA GLU A 49 4.98 5.58 4.02
C GLU A 49 3.87 5.68 2.96
N VAL A 50 3.60 4.61 2.21
CA VAL A 50 2.44 4.55 1.29
C VAL A 50 1.14 4.73 2.06
N ALA A 51 0.95 3.98 3.16
CA ALA A 51 -0.26 4.07 3.98
C ALA A 51 -0.47 5.47 4.58
N ARG A 52 0.63 6.11 5.03
CA ARG A 52 0.63 7.48 5.55
C ARG A 52 0.25 8.51 4.48
N ARG A 53 0.77 8.37 3.25
CA ARG A 53 0.45 9.27 2.13
C ARG A 53 -0.99 9.13 1.65
N LEU A 54 -1.50 7.90 1.64
CA LEU A 54 -2.89 7.63 1.29
C LEU A 54 -3.88 7.97 2.42
N GLY A 55 -3.38 8.22 3.64
CA GLY A 55 -4.22 8.53 4.80
C GLY A 55 -5.06 7.33 5.26
N VAL A 56 -4.64 6.10 4.95
CA VAL A 56 -5.37 4.87 5.27
C VAL A 56 -4.97 4.26 6.61
N LEU A 57 -4.04 4.90 7.33
CA LEU A 57 -3.70 4.50 8.69
C LEU A 57 -4.84 4.91 9.64
N PRO A 58 -5.40 3.98 10.42
CA PRO A 58 -6.41 4.32 11.43
C PRO A 58 -5.82 5.29 12.44
N SER A 59 -6.65 6.14 13.05
CA SER A 59 -6.25 7.16 14.03
C SER A 59 -5.60 6.61 15.31
N ALA A 60 -5.43 5.30 15.43
CA ALA A 60 -4.66 4.66 16.48
C ALA A 60 -3.16 4.81 16.15
N ASP A 61 -2.43 5.49 17.03
CA ASP A 61 -1.04 5.86 16.85
C ASP A 61 -0.16 4.70 16.36
N VAL A 62 0.61 4.97 15.29
CA VAL A 62 1.58 4.07 14.62
C VAL A 62 2.57 3.40 15.61
N ARG A 63 2.69 3.93 16.83
CA ARG A 63 3.53 3.39 17.91
C ARG A 63 3.10 2.00 18.40
N GLU A 64 1.83 1.62 18.31
CA GLU A 64 1.37 0.31 18.78
C GLU A 64 1.70 -0.84 17.81
N ILE A 65 1.70 -0.59 16.49
CA ILE A 65 1.93 -1.65 15.49
C ILE A 65 3.38 -2.16 15.52
N GLY A 66 4.36 -1.27 15.77
CA GLY A 66 5.77 -1.66 15.92
C GLY A 66 6.06 -2.51 17.16
N SER A 67 5.29 -2.33 18.24
CA SER A 67 5.46 -3.07 19.50
C SER A 67 4.99 -4.53 19.43
N LEU A 68 4.19 -4.90 18.42
CA LEU A 68 3.69 -6.27 18.25
C LEU A 68 4.72 -7.19 17.56
N GLY A 69 5.70 -6.63 16.85
CA GLY A 69 6.72 -7.38 16.12
C GLY A 69 7.91 -7.89 16.94
N GLU A 70 8.09 -7.42 18.19
CA GLU A 70 9.23 -7.77 19.06
C GLU A 70 8.89 -8.78 20.15
N ARG A 71 7.70 -9.40 20.12
CA ARG A 71 7.33 -10.51 20.99
C ARG A 71 7.26 -11.81 20.21
N SER A 72 8.41 -12.35 19.81
CA SER A 72 8.57 -13.78 19.57
C SER A 72 10.01 -14.23 19.77
#